data_AF-A0A932PZP5-F1
#
_entry.id   AF-A0A932PZP5-F1
#
_cell.length_a   1.000
_cell.length_b   1.000
_cell.length_c   1.000
_cell.angle_alpha   90.00
_cell.angle_beta   90.00
_cell.angle_gamma   90.00
#
_symmetry.space_group_name_H-M   'P 1'
#
loop_
_entity.id
_entity.type
_entity.pdbx_description
1 polymer ?
#
loop_
_entity_poly.entity_id
_entity_poly.type
_entity_poly.pdbx_seq_one_letter_code
_entity_poly.pdbx_strand_id
1 'polypeptide(L)'
;LVRILDPISEDAREIFSIALDEPHVRVNLARYHDEWRLIAAELNGDDLKQMGIPPSPRYREILTRLRDARLDGRVSSRAEEEDYVQQISAEWNRSIAR
;
A
#
# COMPACT_ATOMS: atom_id res chain seq x y z
N LEU A 1 -10.08 0.50 -1.81
CA LEU A 1 -10.35 1.60 -2.76
C LEU A 1 -9.06 2.07 -3.45
N VAL A 2 -8.02 2.46 -2.70
CA VAL A 2 -6.72 2.96 -3.21
C VAL A 2 -6.14 2.08 -4.32
N ARG A 3 -5.97 0.77 -4.09
CA ARG A 3 -5.45 -0.19 -5.09
C ARG A 3 -6.21 -0.22 -6.42
N ILE A 4 -7.52 0.05 -6.39
CA ILE A 4 -8.35 0.08 -7.61
C ILE A 4 -8.18 1.43 -8.31
N LEU A 5 -8.04 2.51 -7.55
CA LEU A 5 -7.92 3.86 -8.09
C LEU A 5 -6.54 4.15 -8.65
N ASP A 6 -5.45 3.67 -8.02
CA ASP A 6 -4.05 3.87 -8.44
C ASP A 6 -3.82 3.73 -9.96
N PRO A 7 -4.26 2.65 -10.62
CA PRO A 7 -4.05 2.46 -12.06
C PRO A 7 -5.02 3.21 -12.98
N ILE A 8 -6.11 3.78 -12.44
CA ILE A 8 -7.13 4.47 -13.24
C ILE A 8 -6.66 5.90 -13.56
N SER A 9 -6.84 6.36 -14.80
CA SER A 9 -6.50 7.74 -15.18
C SER A 9 -7.35 8.77 -14.44
N GLU A 10 -6.85 9.99 -14.32
CA GLU A 10 -7.58 11.09 -13.66
C GLU A 10 -8.92 11.36 -14.35
N ASP A 11 -8.94 11.48 -15.68
CA ASP A 11 -10.17 11.67 -16.48
C ASP A 11 -11.23 10.59 -16.21
N ALA A 12 -10.81 9.32 -16.11
CA ALA A 12 -11.73 8.23 -15.84
C ALA A 12 -12.33 8.30 -14.43
N ARG A 13 -11.54 8.74 -13.43
CA ARG A 13 -12.05 8.94 -12.06
C ARG A 13 -13.07 10.08 -12.01
N GLU A 14 -12.85 11.15 -12.77
CA GLU A 14 -13.77 12.29 -12.84
C GLU A 14 -15.08 11.93 -13.54
N ILE A 15 -15.02 11.19 -14.65
CA ILE A 15 -16.20 10.62 -15.31
C ILE A 15 -16.99 9.74 -14.31
N PHE A 16 -16.32 8.88 -13.54
CA PHE A 16 -16.98 8.06 -12.52
C PHE A 16 -17.68 8.90 -11.43
N SER A 17 -17.06 9.99 -10.99
CA SER A 17 -17.63 10.91 -10.00
C SER A 17 -18.94 11.54 -10.48
N ILE A 18 -18.96 11.95 -11.75
CA ILE A 18 -20.12 12.56 -12.40
C ILE A 18 -21.20 11.51 -12.68
N ALA A 19 -20.81 10.34 -13.20
CA ALA A 19 -21.75 9.32 -13.69
C ALA A 19 -22.52 8.59 -12.58
N LEU A 20 -21.92 8.43 -11.39
CA LEU A 20 -22.54 7.66 -10.31
C LEU A 20 -23.44 8.50 -9.40
N ASP A 21 -23.30 9.82 -9.38
CA ASP A 21 -24.01 10.77 -8.47
C ASP A 21 -24.19 10.29 -7.01
N GLU A 22 -23.27 9.45 -6.52
CA GLU A 22 -23.33 8.90 -5.17
C GLU A 22 -22.46 9.75 -4.23
N PRO A 23 -23.01 10.37 -3.17
CA PRO A 23 -22.25 11.22 -2.25
C PRO A 23 -21.04 10.52 -1.64
N HIS A 24 -21.16 9.22 -1.32
CA HIS A 24 -20.06 8.43 -0.77
C HIS A 24 -18.92 8.22 -1.76
N VAL A 25 -19.21 8.12 -3.06
CA VAL A 25 -18.19 8.01 -4.11
C VAL A 25 -17.38 9.29 -4.20
N ARG A 26 -18.04 10.45 -4.18
CA ARG A 26 -17.37 11.77 -4.20
C ARG A 26 -16.45 11.97 -2.99
N VAL A 27 -16.95 11.67 -1.79
CA VAL A 27 -16.15 11.79 -0.55
C VAL A 27 -14.92 10.89 -0.61
N ASN A 28 -15.08 9.65 -1.08
CA ASN A 28 -13.98 8.71 -1.18
C ASN A 28 -12.95 9.08 -2.26
N LEU A 29 -13.39 9.64 -3.40
CA LEU A 29 -12.49 10.14 -4.45
C LEU A 29 -11.70 11.37 -3.96
N ALA A 30 -12.35 12.30 -3.25
CA ALA A 30 -11.68 13.44 -2.64
C ALA A 30 -10.62 12.99 -1.62
N ARG A 31 -10.99 12.09 -0.70
CA ARG A 31 -10.02 11.51 0.26
C ARG A 31 -8.88 10.76 -0.42
N TYR A 32 -9.16 10.04 -1.50
CA TYR A 32 -8.10 9.40 -2.26
C TYR A 32 -7.13 10.43 -2.85
N HIS A 33 -7.65 11.52 -3.41
CA HIS A 33 -6.84 12.59 -4.00
C HIS A 33 -6.03 13.37 -2.96
N ASP A 34 -6.63 13.72 -1.84
CA ASP A 34 -6.03 14.64 -0.87
C ASP A 34 -5.22 13.92 0.21
N GLU A 35 -5.53 12.66 0.51
CA GLU A 35 -4.92 11.90 1.60
C GLU A 35 -4.28 10.60 1.09
N TRP A 36 -5.09 9.64 0.61
CA TRP A 36 -4.63 8.25 0.52
C TRP A 36 -3.59 7.99 -0.57
N ARG A 37 -3.62 8.72 -1.69
CA ARG A 37 -2.60 8.59 -2.74
C ARG A 37 -1.21 9.04 -2.26
N LEU A 38 -1.17 9.94 -1.27
CA LEU A 38 0.06 10.52 -0.72
C LEU A 38 0.68 9.64 0.36
N ILE A 39 -0.08 8.69 0.92
CA ILE A 39 0.43 7.74 1.92
C ILE A 39 1.29 6.69 1.21
N ALA A 40 2.58 6.70 1.51
CA ALA A 40 3.56 5.70 1.09
C ALA A 40 4.32 5.18 2.30
N ALA A 41 4.92 3.99 2.16
CA ALA A 41 5.88 3.49 3.13
C ALA A 41 7.14 4.38 3.14
N GLU A 42 7.77 4.50 4.31
CA GLU A 42 9.09 5.12 4.46
C GLU A 42 10.19 4.18 3.98
N LEU A 43 10.02 2.87 4.18
CA LEU A 43 10.89 1.82 3.65
C LEU A 43 10.68 1.65 2.15
N ASN A 44 11.80 1.49 1.45
CA ASN A 44 11.86 1.16 0.03
C ASN A 44 12.61 -0.17 -0.21
N GLY A 45 12.80 -0.53 -1.48
CA GLY A 45 13.48 -1.79 -1.83
C GLY A 45 14.94 -1.89 -1.35
N ASP A 46 15.66 -0.77 -1.28
CA ASP A 46 17.04 -0.76 -0.77
C ASP A 46 17.06 -0.99 0.75
N ASP A 47 16.08 -0.46 1.48
CA ASP A 47 15.92 -0.77 2.91
C ASP A 47 15.66 -2.27 3.12
N LEU A 48 14.75 -2.87 2.33
CA LEU A 48 14.51 -4.33 2.40
C LEU A 48 15.79 -5.14 2.16
N LYS A 49 16.64 -4.68 1.23
CA LYS A 49 17.94 -5.29 0.95
C LYS A 49 18.88 -5.18 2.14
N GLN A 50 18.93 -4.02 2.79
CA GLN A 50 19.73 -3.79 4.00
C GLN A 50 19.24 -4.63 5.19
N MET A 51 17.94 -4.90 5.25
CA MET A 51 17.31 -5.80 6.23
C MET A 51 17.59 -7.29 5.94
N GLY A 52 18.37 -7.62 4.91
CA GLY A 52 18.75 -8.99 4.57
C GLY A 52 17.74 -9.75 3.71
N ILE A 53 16.72 -9.07 3.19
CA ILE A 53 15.74 -9.69 2.29
C ILE A 53 16.33 -9.66 0.87
N PRO A 54 16.48 -10.81 0.20
CA PRO A 54 17.05 -10.83 -1.14
C PRO A 54 16.08 -10.22 -2.16
N PRO A 55 16.58 -9.43 -3.14
CA PRO A 55 15.77 -8.89 -4.22
C PRO A 55 15.00 -9.99 -4.95
N SER A 56 13.68 -9.84 -5.01
CA SER A 56 12.80 -10.81 -5.65
C SER A 56 11.44 -10.16 -5.98
N PRO A 57 10.58 -10.79 -6.80
CA PRO A 57 9.22 -10.30 -7.05
C PRO A 57 8.41 -10.02 -5.76
N ARG A 58 8.81 -10.62 -4.63
CA ARG A 58 8.21 -10.41 -3.31
C ARG A 58 8.39 -9.00 -2.76
N TYR A 59 9.36 -8.23 -3.23
CA TYR A 59 9.51 -6.83 -2.82
C TYR A 59 8.25 -6.04 -3.09
N ARG A 60 7.67 -6.23 -4.28
CA ARG A 60 6.42 -5.56 -4.64
C ARG A 60 5.32 -5.93 -3.65
N GLU A 61 5.23 -7.18 -3.26
CA GLU A 61 4.21 -7.65 -2.32
C GLU A 61 4.43 -7.11 -0.91
N ILE A 62 5.67 -7.12 -0.41
CA ILE A 62 6.04 -6.55 0.89
C ILE A 62 5.69 -5.06 0.93
N LEU A 63 6.15 -4.29 -0.06
CA LEU A 63 5.90 -2.85 -0.13
C LEU A 63 4.41 -2.53 -0.32
N THR A 64 3.67 -3.38 -1.04
CA THR A 64 2.20 -3.25 -1.16
C THR A 64 1.52 -3.50 0.19
N ARG A 65 1.85 -4.61 0.88
CA ARG A 65 1.29 -4.92 2.21
C ARG A 65 1.64 -3.85 3.23
N LEU A 66 2.83 -3.25 3.12
CA LEU A 66 3.29 -2.18 4.00
C LEU A 66 2.50 -0.89 3.77
N ARG A 67 2.31 -0.49 2.51
CA ARG A 67 1.44 0.64 2.14
C ARG A 67 0.01 0.43 2.63
N ASP A 68 -0.54 -0.77 2.43
CA ASP A 68 -1.89 -1.12 2.93
C ASP A 68 -1.96 -0.99 4.46
N ALA A 69 -0.94 -1.46 5.19
CA ALA A 69 -0.89 -1.32 6.65
C ALA A 69 -0.84 0.14 7.11
N ARG A 70 -0.14 1.02 6.38
CA ARG A 70 -0.17 2.47 6.65
C ARG A 70 -1.52 3.10 6.36
N LEU A 71 -2.15 2.74 5.25
CA LEU A 71 -3.49 3.22 4.89
C LEU A 71 -4.53 2.81 5.94
N ASP A 72 -4.39 1.62 6.52
CA ASP A 72 -5.23 1.13 7.59
C ASP A 72 -4.89 1.72 8.97
N GLY A 73 -3.82 2.53 9.07
CA GLY A 73 -3.32 3.07 10.34
C GLY A 73 -2.71 2.02 11.29
N ARG A 74 -2.41 0.81 10.79
CA ARG A 74 -1.78 -0.27 11.57
C ARG A 74 -0.28 -0.04 11.78
N VAL A 75 0.32 0.77 10.92
CA VAL A 75 1.74 1.15 10.94
C VAL A 75 1.83 2.63 10.64
N SER A 76 2.63 3.35 11.42
CA SER A 76 2.71 4.81 11.40
C SER A 76 4.14 5.37 11.46
N SER A 77 5.12 4.54 11.80
CA SER A 77 6.52 4.92 11.90
C SER A 77 7.44 3.93 11.18
N ARG A 78 8.64 4.38 10.81
CA ARG A 78 9.68 3.52 10.26
C ARG A 78 9.95 2.26 11.10
N ALA A 79 10.03 2.39 12.43
CA ALA A 79 10.28 1.26 13.31
C ALA A 79 9.16 0.20 13.23
N GLU A 80 7.90 0.65 13.22
CA GLU A 80 6.75 -0.25 13.02
C GLU A 80 6.73 -0.87 11.62
N GLU A 81 7.21 -0.14 10.60
CA GLU A 81 7.38 -0.69 9.26
C GLU A 81 8.41 -1.82 9.24
N GLU A 82 9.56 -1.63 9.89
CA GLU A 82 10.63 -2.63 9.98
C GLU A 82 10.12 -3.90 10.66
N ASP A 83 9.41 -3.76 11.79
CA ASP A 83 8.78 -4.88 12.49
C ASP A 83 7.76 -5.62 11.62
N TYR A 84 6.91 -4.88 10.91
CA TYR A 84 5.90 -5.46 10.02
C TYR A 84 6.53 -6.22 8.85
N VAL A 85 7.62 -5.69 8.26
CA VAL A 85 8.38 -6.36 7.21
C VAL A 85 8.99 -7.67 7.71
N GLN A 86 9.51 -7.71 8.94
CA GLN A 86 10.04 -8.94 9.53
C GLN A 86 8.94 -9.98 9.76
N GLN A 87 7.76 -9.57 10.22
CA GLN A 87 6.60 -10.45 10.37
C GLN A 87 6.20 -11.09 9.03
N ILE A 88 6.08 -10.27 7.97
CA ILE A 88 5.79 -10.75 6.60
C ILE A 88 6.83 -11.78 6.18
N SER A 89 8.12 -11.45 6.33
CA SER A 89 9.23 -12.33 5.94
C SER A 89 9.20 -13.67 6.68
N ALA A 90 8.88 -13.66 7.98
CA ALA A 90 8.75 -14.86 8.78
C ALA A 90 7.53 -15.73 8.39
N GLU A 91 6.38 -15.12 8.06
CA GLU A 91 5.21 -15.83 7.51
C GLU A 91 5.57 -16.58 6.24
N TRP A 92 6.30 -15.93 5.34
CA TRP A 92 6.75 -16.51 4.08
C TRP A 92 7.68 -17.71 4.27
N ASN A 93 8.67 -17.58 5.14
CA ASN A 93 9.61 -18.68 5.42
C ASN A 93 8.86 -19.92 5.96
N ARG A 94 7.84 -19.73 6.79
CA ARG A 94 6.97 -20.82 7.28
C ARG A 94 6.05 -21.42 6.20
N SER A 95 5.71 -20.65 5.17
CA SER A 95 4.91 -21.15 4.04
C SER A 95 5.70 -22.01 3.07
N ILE A 96 7.01 -21.77 2.92
CA ILE A 96 7.90 -22.54 2.03
C ILE A 96 8.37 -23.83 2.68
N ALA A 97 8.47 -23.85 4.02
CA ALA A 97 8.89 -25.02 4.78
C ALA A 97 7.80 -26.12 4.90
N ARG A 98 6.63 -25.94 4.28
CA ARG A 98 5.54 -26.90 4.19
C ARG A 98 5.38 -27.40 2.77
#